data_AF-F4S4H0-F1
#
_entry.id   AF-F4S4H0-F1
#
_cell.length_a   1.000
_cell.length_b   1.000
_cell.length_c   1.000
_cell.angle_alpha   90.00
_cell.angle_beta   90.00
_cell.angle_gamma   90.00
#
_symmetry.space_group_name_H-M   'P 1'
#
loop_
_entity.id
_entity.type
_entity.pdbx_description
1 polymer ?
#
loop_
_entity_poly.entity_id
_entity_poly.type
_entity_poly.pdbx_seq_one_letter_code
_entity_poly.pdbx_strand_id
1 'polypeptide(L)'
;MSTSIPKKLRIGYVPEHFSSPLLQLIKSDHDFASTIELIPNPSGTGQMIKSFQDCQIDVAIALTESLIAGIILGPTSRAHRLGISRLGSGSQVMASVMALQRGWLEDGAKPIEFVVNDTFKNLRDSVNDGSTAAFMWEWFTTKPFQDSGEVKFIGNVPTPWESWVIVASPQERNPEVLAPARLKEFLEKLDHFTHRFGIGKGVREADHVEFVKNTFHQAEEDVKEWMKGVSYPEKCSQVSLETVKETIK
;
A
#
# COMPACT_ATOMS: atom_id res chain seq x y z
N MET A 1 -40.92 29.31 21.31
CA MET A 1 -39.45 29.40 21.17
C MET A 1 -38.90 28.02 21.52
N SER A 2 -38.55 27.21 20.51
CA SER A 2 -37.97 25.87 20.74
C SER A 2 -36.47 26.05 20.88
N THR A 3 -35.97 26.12 22.11
CA THR A 3 -34.54 26.11 22.40
C THR A 3 -33.99 24.72 22.11
N SER A 4 -33.43 24.53 20.90
CA SER A 4 -32.66 23.32 20.60
C SER A 4 -31.46 23.28 21.53
N ILE A 5 -31.39 22.26 22.38
CA ILE A 5 -30.22 21.97 23.21
C ILE A 5 -29.01 21.90 22.27
N PRO A 6 -27.90 22.62 22.53
CA PRO A 6 -26.72 22.55 21.69
C PRO A 6 -26.23 21.09 21.63
N LYS A 7 -26.15 20.56 20.41
CA LYS A 7 -25.76 19.16 20.17
C LYS A 7 -24.29 19.01 20.57
N LYS A 8 -24.01 18.21 21.59
CA LYS A 8 -22.64 17.94 22.04
C LYS A 8 -21.87 17.17 20.97
N LEU A 9 -20.57 17.44 20.83
CA LEU A 9 -19.69 16.69 19.94
C LEU A 9 -19.33 15.34 20.58
N ARG A 10 -19.68 14.23 19.94
CA ARG A 10 -19.45 12.89 20.51
C ARG A 10 -18.09 12.35 20.07
N ILE A 11 -17.19 12.16 21.02
CA ILE A 11 -15.81 11.75 20.76
C ILE A 11 -15.62 10.31 21.23
N GLY A 12 -15.45 9.40 20.27
CA GLY A 12 -15.03 8.02 20.51
C GLY A 12 -13.56 7.96 20.90
N TYR A 13 -13.24 7.27 22.00
CA TYR A 13 -11.85 7.10 22.44
C TYR A 13 -11.62 5.73 23.08
N VAL A 14 -10.39 5.24 23.03
CA VAL A 14 -10.00 4.03 23.77
C VAL A 14 -9.56 4.45 25.19
N PRO A 15 -10.15 3.91 26.26
CA PRO A 15 -9.85 4.28 27.65
C PRO A 15 -8.50 3.71 28.13
N GLU A 16 -7.43 4.09 27.45
CA GLU A 16 -6.04 3.71 27.73
C GLU A 16 -5.19 4.95 28.02
N HIS A 17 -3.95 4.73 28.46
CA HIS A 17 -3.02 5.80 28.84
C HIS A 17 -2.77 6.84 27.72
N PHE A 18 -2.88 6.46 26.44
CA PHE A 18 -2.79 7.38 25.31
C PHE A 18 -3.91 8.44 25.28
N SER A 19 -5.05 8.17 25.92
CA SER A 19 -6.18 9.12 26.05
C SER A 19 -5.97 10.15 27.15
N SER A 20 -4.88 10.08 27.92
CA SER A 20 -4.60 10.97 29.05
C SER A 20 -4.68 12.46 28.72
N PRO A 21 -4.16 12.96 27.58
CA PRO A 21 -4.29 14.38 27.23
C PRO A 21 -5.75 14.83 27.07
N LEU A 22 -6.58 14.00 26.42
CA LEU A 22 -8.02 14.26 26.29
C LEU A 22 -8.68 14.30 27.68
N LEU A 23 -8.42 13.29 28.52
CA LEU A 23 -9.02 13.23 29.86
C LEU A 23 -8.57 14.38 30.76
N GLN A 24 -7.32 14.83 30.63
CA GLN A 24 -6.81 16.01 31.35
C GLN A 24 -7.50 17.30 30.89
N LEU A 25 -7.68 17.49 29.57
CA LEU A 25 -8.39 18.64 29.00
C LEU A 25 -9.81 18.75 29.58
N ILE A 26 -10.55 17.64 29.61
CA ILE A 26 -11.92 17.59 30.13
C ILE A 26 -11.97 17.80 31.65
N LYS A 27 -10.90 17.44 32.36
CA LYS A 27 -10.78 17.71 33.80
C LYS A 27 -10.41 19.16 34.10
N SER A 28 -9.62 19.83 33.25
CA SER A 28 -9.14 21.19 33.47
C SER A 28 -10.08 22.28 32.97
N ASP A 29 -10.86 22.01 31.91
CA ASP A 29 -11.74 22.98 31.27
C ASP A 29 -13.19 22.46 31.26
N HIS A 30 -13.93 22.83 32.30
CA HIS A 30 -15.32 22.40 32.48
C HIS A 30 -16.29 23.02 31.47
N ASP A 31 -15.99 24.23 30.98
CA ASP A 31 -16.80 24.91 29.97
C ASP A 31 -16.68 24.18 28.64
N PHE A 32 -15.46 23.84 28.22
CA PHE A 32 -15.23 23.01 27.03
C PHE A 32 -15.78 21.60 27.20
N ALA A 33 -15.60 20.97 28.36
CA ALA A 33 -16.17 19.66 28.67
C ALA A 33 -17.70 19.61 28.50
N SER A 34 -18.39 20.71 28.78
CA SER A 34 -19.85 20.78 28.60
C SER A 34 -20.30 20.69 27.13
N THR A 35 -19.40 21.00 26.18
CA THR A 35 -19.66 20.99 24.74
C THR A 35 -19.45 19.64 24.06
N ILE A 36 -18.86 18.66 24.78
CA ILE A 36 -18.54 17.35 24.22
C ILE A 36 -19.13 16.21 25.05
N GLU A 37 -19.23 15.03 24.44
CA GLU A 37 -19.60 13.78 25.08
C GLU A 37 -18.55 12.72 24.76
N LEU A 38 -17.90 12.15 25.78
CA LEU A 38 -16.91 11.10 25.58
C LEU A 38 -17.59 9.73 25.53
N ILE A 39 -17.37 8.99 24.46
CA ILE A 39 -17.90 7.64 24.26
C ILE A 39 -16.74 6.65 24.32
N PRO A 40 -16.66 5.81 25.38
CA PRO A 40 -15.57 4.86 25.51
C PRO A 40 -15.76 3.66 24.57
N ASN A 41 -14.70 3.33 23.84
CA ASN A 41 -14.61 2.16 22.96
C ASN A 41 -13.50 1.23 23.49
N PRO A 42 -13.74 0.48 24.59
CA PRO A 42 -12.72 -0.35 25.25
C PRO A 42 -12.22 -1.51 24.39
N SER A 43 -12.99 -1.96 23.40
CA SER A 43 -12.57 -2.98 22.43
C SER A 43 -11.73 -2.41 21.28
N GLY A 44 -11.29 -1.16 21.39
CA GLY A 44 -10.42 -0.50 20.42
C GLY A 44 -11.14 -0.04 19.15
N THR A 45 -10.37 0.16 18.09
CA THR A 45 -10.84 0.85 16.89
C THR A 45 -11.91 0.10 16.10
N GLY A 46 -11.97 -1.25 16.17
CA GLY A 46 -13.03 -2.02 15.51
C GLY A 46 -14.43 -1.65 16.04
N GLN A 47 -14.55 -1.48 17.35
CA GLN A 47 -15.78 -0.96 17.98
C GLN A 47 -16.04 0.49 17.55
N MET A 48 -14.99 1.29 17.39
CA MET A 48 -15.08 2.71 17.01
C MET A 48 -15.58 2.89 15.57
N ILE A 49 -15.15 2.03 14.64
CA ILE A 49 -15.69 1.98 13.27
C ILE A 49 -17.19 1.67 13.31
N LYS A 50 -17.62 0.70 14.11
CA LYS A 50 -19.05 0.39 14.30
C LYS A 50 -19.82 1.56 14.93
N SER A 51 -19.24 2.24 15.91
CA SER A 51 -19.83 3.45 16.49
C SER A 51 -19.98 4.58 15.46
N PHE A 52 -19.10 4.72 14.47
CA PHE A 52 -19.34 5.63 13.35
C PHE A 52 -20.50 5.17 12.46
N GLN A 53 -20.57 3.87 12.15
CA GLN A 53 -21.63 3.28 11.32
C GLN A 53 -23.02 3.46 11.94
N ASP A 54 -23.13 3.27 13.25
CA ASP A 54 -24.36 3.43 14.02
C ASP A 54 -24.65 4.91 14.35
N CYS A 55 -23.88 5.84 13.79
CA CYS A 55 -23.94 7.28 14.05
C CYS A 55 -23.87 7.62 15.55
N GLN A 56 -23.13 6.84 16.34
CA GLN A 56 -22.96 7.03 17.79
C GLN A 56 -21.85 8.03 18.13
N ILE A 57 -20.80 8.13 17.32
CA ILE A 57 -19.69 9.08 17.49
C ILE A 57 -19.55 10.00 16.28
N ASP A 58 -19.02 11.20 16.50
CA ASP A 58 -18.76 12.23 15.48
C ASP A 58 -17.26 12.39 15.21
N VAL A 59 -16.41 12.14 16.22
CA VAL A 59 -14.94 12.21 16.16
C VAL A 59 -14.35 10.97 16.81
N ALA A 60 -13.21 10.49 16.32
CA ALA A 60 -12.48 9.35 16.88
C ALA A 60 -11.03 9.70 17.20
N ILE A 61 -10.56 9.25 18.36
CA ILE A 61 -9.14 9.21 18.69
C ILE A 61 -8.72 7.74 18.73
N ALA A 62 -8.01 7.31 17.70
CA ALA A 62 -7.62 5.91 17.51
C ALA A 62 -6.25 5.79 16.83
N LEU A 63 -5.72 4.57 16.78
CA LEU A 63 -4.49 4.26 16.07
C LEU A 63 -4.64 4.55 14.56
N THR A 64 -3.62 5.17 13.98
CA THR A 64 -3.59 5.61 12.58
C THR A 64 -3.91 4.48 11.60
N GLU A 65 -3.30 3.32 11.79
CA GLU A 65 -3.46 2.13 10.96
C GLU A 65 -4.92 1.65 10.93
N SER A 66 -5.63 1.81 12.05
CA SER A 66 -7.02 1.38 12.18
C SER A 66 -8.01 2.38 11.57
N LEU A 67 -7.72 3.68 11.61
CA LEU A 67 -8.50 4.70 10.90
C LEU A 67 -8.32 4.55 9.39
N ILE A 68 -7.10 4.25 8.93
CA ILE A 68 -6.83 3.93 7.52
C ILE A 68 -7.64 2.69 7.11
N ALA A 69 -7.63 1.62 7.92
CA ALA A 69 -8.45 0.45 7.65
C ALA A 69 -9.95 0.79 7.62
N GLY A 70 -10.46 1.62 8.55
CA GLY A 70 -11.85 2.05 8.55
C GLY A 70 -12.25 2.95 7.37
N ILE A 71 -11.33 3.78 6.87
CA ILE A 71 -11.52 4.59 5.65
C ILE A 71 -11.57 3.67 4.42
N ILE A 72 -10.65 2.70 4.36
CA ILE A 72 -10.62 1.72 3.27
C ILE A 72 -11.87 0.82 3.33
N LEU A 73 -12.32 0.40 4.51
CA LEU A 73 -13.42 -0.56 4.74
C LEU A 73 -14.78 0.07 5.06
N GLY A 74 -14.94 1.39 4.90
CA GLY A 74 -16.11 2.14 5.35
C GLY A 74 -17.46 1.62 4.81
N PRO A 75 -18.60 2.09 5.36
CA PRO A 75 -19.94 1.51 5.15
C PRO A 75 -20.51 1.62 3.72
N THR A 76 -19.77 2.20 2.78
CA THR A 76 -20.21 2.32 1.39
C THR A 76 -19.79 1.08 0.60
N SER A 77 -20.60 0.67 -0.37
CA SER A 77 -20.29 -0.42 -1.33
C SER A 77 -18.97 -0.23 -2.10
N ARG A 78 -18.35 0.96 -1.99
CA ARG A 78 -17.11 1.35 -2.67
C ARG A 78 -15.86 0.85 -1.96
N ALA A 79 -15.88 0.75 -0.64
CA ALA A 79 -14.76 0.37 0.23
C ALA A 79 -14.09 -0.97 -0.15
N HIS A 80 -14.83 -1.85 -0.80
CA HIS A 80 -14.36 -3.18 -1.17
C HIS A 80 -13.94 -3.25 -2.64
N ARG A 81 -14.10 -2.16 -3.41
CA ARG A 81 -13.80 -2.11 -4.86
C ARG A 81 -12.38 -1.61 -5.08
N LEU A 82 -11.46 -2.53 -5.38
CA LEU A 82 -10.07 -2.20 -5.69
C LEU A 82 -9.81 -2.24 -7.19
N GLY A 83 -9.21 -1.16 -7.69
CA GLY A 83 -8.78 -1.05 -9.09
C GLY A 83 -7.57 -1.93 -9.37
N ILE A 84 -7.65 -2.72 -10.43
CA ILE A 84 -6.57 -3.58 -10.93
C ILE A 84 -6.31 -3.28 -12.41
N SER A 85 -5.07 -3.43 -12.88
CA SER A 85 -4.80 -3.22 -14.30
C SER A 85 -5.40 -4.35 -15.14
N ARG A 86 -5.27 -5.60 -14.71
CA ARG A 86 -5.87 -6.76 -15.37
C ARG A 86 -5.98 -7.92 -14.40
N LEU A 87 -6.76 -8.93 -14.75
CA LEU A 87 -6.80 -10.18 -13.98
C LEU A 87 -5.41 -10.82 -13.91
N GLY A 88 -4.99 -11.25 -12.72
CA GLY A 88 -3.67 -11.80 -12.42
C GLY A 88 -2.54 -10.76 -12.37
N SER A 89 -2.84 -9.45 -12.40
CA SER A 89 -1.81 -8.42 -12.25
C SER A 89 -1.21 -8.41 -10.84
N GLY A 90 -0.01 -7.83 -10.72
CA GLY A 90 0.59 -7.55 -9.41
C GLY A 90 -0.32 -6.70 -8.51
N SER A 91 -1.10 -5.77 -9.07
CA SER A 91 -2.07 -4.99 -8.29
C SER A 91 -3.21 -5.84 -7.70
N GLN A 92 -3.67 -6.87 -8.40
CA GLN A 92 -4.65 -7.82 -7.84
C GLN A 92 -4.01 -8.73 -6.78
N VAL A 93 -2.81 -9.27 -7.07
CA VAL A 93 -2.10 -10.16 -6.14
C VAL A 93 -1.80 -9.42 -4.84
N MET A 94 -1.24 -8.21 -4.92
CA MET A 94 -0.88 -7.45 -3.73
C MET A 94 -2.10 -6.97 -2.93
N ALA A 95 -3.20 -6.66 -3.60
CA ALA A 95 -4.46 -6.38 -2.93
C ALA A 95 -4.99 -7.62 -2.18
N SER A 96 -4.82 -8.81 -2.76
CA SER A 96 -5.19 -10.08 -2.11
C SER A 96 -4.27 -10.42 -0.95
N VAL A 97 -2.95 -10.19 -1.07
CA VAL A 97 -1.97 -10.34 0.02
C VAL A 97 -2.32 -9.40 1.17
N MET A 98 -2.63 -8.14 0.87
CA MET A 98 -3.08 -7.17 1.86
C MET A 98 -4.35 -7.66 2.57
N ALA A 99 -5.32 -8.19 1.81
CA ALA A 99 -6.55 -8.74 2.37
C ALA A 99 -6.27 -9.88 3.35
N LEU A 100 -5.41 -10.83 2.97
CA LEU A 100 -4.99 -11.95 3.80
C LEU A 100 -4.31 -11.45 5.09
N GLN A 101 -3.33 -10.55 4.96
CA GLN A 101 -2.60 -9.99 6.11
C GLN A 101 -3.49 -9.24 7.09
N ARG A 102 -4.62 -8.70 6.62
CA ARG A 102 -5.58 -7.95 7.43
C ARG A 102 -6.78 -8.78 7.91
N GLY A 103 -6.83 -10.08 7.58
CA GLY A 103 -7.96 -10.96 7.94
C GLY A 103 -9.25 -10.67 7.18
N TRP A 104 -9.20 -9.98 6.03
CA TRP A 104 -10.38 -9.58 5.26
C TRP A 104 -11.02 -10.71 4.46
N LEU A 105 -10.45 -11.92 4.54
CA LEU A 105 -10.93 -13.12 3.87
C LEU A 105 -11.46 -14.17 4.85
N GLU A 106 -11.57 -13.83 6.13
CA GLU A 106 -12.16 -14.69 7.16
C GLU A 106 -13.70 -14.72 7.08
N ASP A 107 -14.32 -15.78 7.62
CA ASP A 107 -15.77 -15.99 7.57
C ASP A 107 -16.53 -14.80 8.16
N GLY A 108 -17.40 -14.18 7.34
CA GLY A 108 -18.20 -13.02 7.69
C GLY A 108 -17.66 -11.66 7.19
N ALA A 109 -16.44 -11.62 6.64
CA ALA A 109 -15.92 -10.43 5.96
C ALA A 109 -16.55 -10.27 4.56
N LYS A 110 -16.78 -9.02 4.13
CA LYS A 110 -17.20 -8.75 2.74
C LYS A 110 -15.98 -8.94 1.83
N PRO A 111 -16.08 -9.78 0.78
CA PRO A 111 -14.97 -10.01 -0.13
C PRO A 111 -14.63 -8.74 -0.91
N ILE A 112 -13.33 -8.59 -1.22
CA ILE A 112 -12.85 -7.55 -2.13
C ILE A 112 -13.42 -7.79 -3.52
N GLU A 113 -14.02 -6.77 -4.10
CA GLU A 113 -14.40 -6.71 -5.50
C GLU A 113 -13.26 -6.07 -6.30
N PHE A 114 -12.83 -6.72 -7.39
CA PHE A 114 -11.82 -6.17 -8.28
C PHE A 114 -12.47 -5.51 -9.50
N VAL A 115 -12.03 -4.29 -9.81
CA VAL A 115 -12.45 -3.53 -10.99
C VAL A 115 -11.28 -3.44 -11.95
N VAL A 116 -11.45 -3.90 -13.18
CA VAL A 116 -10.39 -3.83 -14.20
C VAL A 116 -10.38 -2.43 -14.83
N ASN A 117 -9.22 -1.77 -14.79
CA ASN A 117 -9.01 -0.43 -15.31
C ASN A 117 -7.95 -0.37 -16.43
N ASP A 118 -7.29 -1.47 -16.78
CA ASP A 118 -6.30 -1.59 -17.87
C ASP A 118 -4.98 -0.82 -17.67
N THR A 119 -5.05 0.50 -17.58
CA THR A 119 -3.89 1.40 -17.59
C THR A 119 -3.69 2.11 -16.26
N PHE A 120 -2.46 2.56 -16.00
CA PHE A 120 -2.17 3.34 -14.80
C PHE A 120 -2.97 4.65 -14.75
N LYS A 121 -3.21 5.30 -15.90
CA LYS A 121 -4.06 6.49 -15.96
C LYS A 121 -5.48 6.19 -15.49
N ASN A 122 -6.09 5.14 -16.03
CA ASN A 122 -7.44 4.76 -15.67
C ASN A 122 -7.57 4.36 -14.19
N LEU A 123 -6.53 3.77 -13.58
CA LEU A 123 -6.49 3.50 -12.13
C LEU A 123 -6.51 4.80 -11.30
N ARG A 124 -5.82 5.84 -11.76
CA ARG A 124 -5.87 7.16 -11.10
C ARG A 124 -7.21 7.84 -11.32
N ASP A 125 -7.76 7.77 -12.53
CA ASP A 125 -9.09 8.28 -12.83
C ASP A 125 -10.16 7.58 -11.96
N SER A 126 -10.05 6.26 -11.76
CA SER A 126 -11.05 5.45 -11.06
C SER A 126 -11.18 5.73 -9.56
N VAL A 127 -10.12 6.22 -8.91
CA VAL A 127 -10.20 6.66 -7.51
C VAL A 127 -10.76 8.08 -7.40
N ASN A 128 -10.58 8.89 -8.44
CA ASN A 128 -11.07 10.26 -8.50
C ASN A 128 -12.56 10.33 -8.89
N ASP A 129 -13.02 9.47 -9.80
CA ASP A 129 -14.43 9.34 -10.16
C ASP A 129 -15.25 8.48 -9.17
N GLY A 130 -14.56 7.77 -8.27
CA GLY A 130 -15.16 6.94 -7.21
C GLY A 130 -15.67 5.58 -7.68
N SER A 131 -15.34 5.13 -8.90
CA SER A 131 -15.61 3.78 -9.39
C SER A 131 -14.83 2.71 -8.61
N THR A 132 -13.68 3.07 -8.04
CA THR A 132 -12.87 2.27 -7.12
C THR A 132 -12.52 3.07 -5.87
N ALA A 133 -12.36 2.42 -4.71
CA ALA A 133 -11.93 3.09 -3.48
C ALA A 133 -10.40 3.29 -3.42
N ALA A 134 -9.64 2.36 -3.97
CA ALA A 134 -8.18 2.43 -4.03
C ALA A 134 -7.63 1.52 -5.13
N PHE A 135 -6.36 1.71 -5.47
CA PHE A 135 -5.56 0.77 -6.25
C PHE A 135 -4.16 0.67 -5.63
N MET A 136 -3.40 -0.34 -6.05
CA MET A 136 -2.01 -0.53 -5.62
C MET A 136 -1.07 -0.43 -6.82
N TRP A 137 0.02 0.33 -6.69
CA TRP A 137 1.01 0.52 -7.72
C TRP A 137 2.39 0.78 -7.12
N GLU A 138 3.44 0.71 -7.93
CA GLU A 138 4.81 0.99 -7.50
C GLU A 138 4.94 2.47 -7.06
N TRP A 139 5.60 2.68 -5.92
CA TRP A 139 5.62 3.97 -5.22
C TRP A 139 6.29 5.07 -6.04
N PHE A 140 7.50 4.85 -6.55
CA PHE A 140 8.26 5.89 -7.28
C PHE A 140 7.62 6.26 -8.62
N THR A 141 6.86 5.34 -9.22
CA THR A 141 6.03 5.59 -10.39
C THR A 141 4.78 6.42 -10.06
N THR A 142 4.28 6.31 -8.83
CA THR A 142 3.06 7.00 -8.37
C THR A 142 3.35 8.35 -7.73
N LYS A 143 4.52 8.51 -7.12
CA LYS A 143 4.91 9.69 -6.36
C LYS A 143 4.69 11.02 -7.10
N PRO A 144 5.02 11.18 -8.41
CA PRO A 144 4.74 12.44 -9.12
C PRO A 144 3.26 12.84 -9.10
N PHE A 145 2.35 11.87 -9.16
CA PHE A 145 0.91 12.10 -9.13
C PHE A 145 0.41 12.40 -7.71
N GLN A 146 1.06 11.84 -6.69
CA GLN A 146 0.81 12.23 -5.31
C GLN A 146 1.32 13.65 -5.01
N ASP A 147 2.50 14.01 -5.50
CA ASP A 147 3.09 15.35 -5.32
C ASP A 147 2.23 16.43 -5.98
N SER A 148 1.64 16.12 -7.14
CA SER A 148 0.68 17.01 -7.81
C SER A 148 -0.70 17.11 -7.13
N GLY A 149 -0.99 16.20 -6.18
CA GLY A 149 -2.30 16.07 -5.53
C GLY A 149 -3.36 15.31 -6.35
N GLU A 150 -3.01 14.76 -7.52
CA GLU A 150 -3.92 13.97 -8.37
C GLU A 150 -4.40 12.68 -7.67
N VAL A 151 -3.55 12.09 -6.83
CA VAL A 151 -3.90 10.92 -6.02
C VAL A 151 -3.40 11.09 -4.58
N LYS A 152 -4.02 10.37 -3.65
CA LYS A 152 -3.65 10.42 -2.23
C LYS A 152 -2.97 9.12 -1.80
N PHE A 153 -1.80 9.21 -1.18
CA PHE A 153 -1.15 8.07 -0.54
C PHE A 153 -1.88 7.70 0.76
N ILE A 154 -2.31 6.45 0.85
CA ILE A 154 -3.05 5.92 2.03
C ILE A 154 -2.26 4.87 2.80
N GLY A 155 -1.20 4.30 2.20
CA GLY A 155 -0.37 3.27 2.83
C GLY A 155 0.41 2.47 1.79
N ASN A 156 1.29 1.60 2.28
CA ASN A 156 2.08 0.67 1.47
C ASN A 156 1.91 -0.77 1.98
N VAL A 157 2.13 -1.72 1.07
CA VAL A 157 2.19 -3.15 1.38
C VAL A 157 3.48 -3.67 0.75
N PRO A 158 4.55 -3.86 1.52
CA PRO A 158 5.79 -4.40 0.97
C PRO A 158 5.55 -5.84 0.47
N THR A 159 6.16 -6.20 -0.65
CA THR A 159 6.16 -7.59 -1.11
C THR A 159 6.94 -8.41 -0.09
N PRO A 160 6.38 -9.52 0.43
CA PRO A 160 7.12 -10.36 1.37
C PRO A 160 8.21 -11.20 0.67
N TRP A 161 8.17 -11.28 -0.66
CA TRP A 161 9.13 -12.00 -1.51
C TRP A 161 9.90 -11.05 -2.45
N GLU A 162 10.89 -11.62 -3.15
CA GLU A 162 11.68 -10.95 -4.20
C GLU A 162 10.79 -10.40 -5.32
N SER A 163 10.91 -9.10 -5.60
CA SER A 163 9.95 -8.40 -6.48
C SER A 163 10.06 -8.77 -7.96
N TRP A 164 11.19 -9.34 -8.41
CA TRP A 164 11.45 -9.65 -9.82
C TRP A 164 12.18 -10.98 -9.97
N VAL A 165 11.81 -11.76 -11.00
CA VAL A 165 12.43 -13.04 -11.36
C VAL A 165 12.64 -13.15 -12.87
N ILE A 166 13.65 -13.89 -13.29
CA ILE A 166 13.90 -14.21 -14.71
C ILE A 166 13.34 -15.60 -15.00
N VAL A 167 12.49 -15.71 -16.03
CA VAL A 167 11.88 -16.96 -16.46
C VAL A 167 12.10 -17.19 -17.96
N ALA A 168 12.37 -18.43 -18.35
CA ALA A 168 12.51 -18.84 -19.74
C ALA A 168 11.46 -19.89 -20.11
N SER A 169 11.04 -19.90 -21.38
CA SER A 169 10.21 -21.00 -21.92
C SER A 169 11.02 -22.30 -22.00
N PRO A 170 10.36 -23.48 -22.08
CA PRO A 170 11.03 -24.74 -22.35
C PRO A 170 11.84 -24.69 -23.66
N GLN A 171 13.04 -25.29 -23.66
CA GLN A 171 13.99 -25.20 -24.78
C GLN A 171 13.40 -25.75 -26.09
N GLU A 172 12.52 -26.74 -25.99
CA GLU A 172 11.84 -27.39 -27.13
C GLU A 172 11.04 -26.39 -27.98
N ARG A 173 10.59 -25.28 -27.38
CA ARG A 173 9.84 -24.24 -28.09
C ARG A 173 10.69 -23.48 -29.10
N ASN A 174 11.99 -23.28 -28.81
CA ASN A 174 12.93 -22.61 -29.70
C ASN A 174 14.38 -23.00 -29.37
N PRO A 175 14.85 -24.17 -29.83
CA PRO A 175 16.12 -24.74 -29.38
C PRO A 175 17.36 -23.90 -29.69
N GLU A 176 17.34 -23.15 -30.79
CA GLU A 176 18.45 -22.30 -31.23
C GLU A 176 18.57 -21.03 -30.37
N VAL A 177 17.44 -20.37 -30.07
CA VAL A 177 17.42 -19.16 -29.25
C VAL A 177 17.57 -19.48 -27.76
N LEU A 178 17.00 -20.59 -27.31
CA LEU A 178 17.03 -21.05 -25.91
C LEU A 178 18.19 -22.02 -25.65
N ALA A 179 19.21 -22.02 -26.50
CA ALA A 179 20.41 -22.82 -26.30
C ALA A 179 21.07 -22.47 -24.94
N PRO A 180 21.43 -23.45 -24.09
CA PRO A 180 21.99 -23.20 -22.76
C PRO A 180 23.18 -22.26 -22.75
N ALA A 181 24.05 -22.34 -23.77
CA ALA A 181 25.20 -21.45 -23.91
C ALA A 181 24.79 -19.98 -24.09
N ARG A 182 23.75 -19.71 -24.89
CA ARG A 182 23.26 -18.35 -25.16
C ARG A 182 22.55 -17.75 -23.94
N LEU A 183 21.77 -18.56 -23.23
CA LEU A 183 21.13 -18.16 -21.97
C LEU A 183 22.18 -17.85 -20.90
N LYS A 184 23.21 -18.70 -20.79
CA LYS A 184 24.34 -18.48 -19.87
C LYS A 184 25.08 -17.17 -20.19
N GLU A 185 25.42 -16.93 -21.45
CA GLU A 185 26.09 -15.70 -21.87
C GLU A 185 25.25 -14.44 -21.56
N PHE A 186 23.94 -14.49 -21.80
CA PHE A 186 23.02 -13.40 -21.45
C PHE A 186 23.02 -13.11 -19.94
N LEU A 187 22.90 -14.15 -19.11
CA LEU A 187 22.86 -14.01 -17.66
C LEU A 187 24.20 -13.49 -17.11
N GLU A 188 25.34 -13.97 -17.62
CA GLU A 188 26.68 -13.49 -17.21
C GLU A 188 26.92 -12.02 -17.59
N LYS A 189 26.45 -11.60 -18.78
CA LYS A 189 26.49 -10.19 -19.17
C LYS A 189 25.60 -9.33 -18.28
N LEU A 190 24.40 -9.82 -17.95
CA LEU A 190 23.51 -9.12 -17.04
C LEU A 190 24.12 -8.99 -15.64
N ASP A 191 24.73 -10.06 -15.12
CA ASP A 191 25.47 -10.05 -13.85
C ASP A 191 26.52 -8.93 -13.84
N HIS A 192 27.33 -8.82 -14.89
CA HIS A 192 28.31 -7.73 -15.01
C HIS A 192 27.68 -6.33 -14.91
N PHE A 193 26.54 -6.09 -15.57
CA PHE A 193 25.85 -4.79 -15.48
C PHE A 193 25.19 -4.56 -14.13
N THR A 194 24.60 -5.59 -13.50
CA THR A 194 24.05 -5.46 -12.14
C THR A 194 25.15 -5.15 -11.12
N HIS A 195 26.34 -5.75 -11.27
CA HIS A 195 27.49 -5.48 -10.40
C HIS A 195 28.02 -4.05 -10.59
N ARG A 196 28.11 -3.59 -11.85
CA ARG A 196 28.49 -2.19 -12.14
C ARG A 196 27.45 -1.18 -11.63
N PHE A 197 26.16 -1.52 -11.68
CA PHE A 197 25.09 -0.67 -11.18
C PHE A 197 25.02 -0.64 -9.65
N GLY A 198 25.50 -1.69 -8.99
CA GLY A 198 25.57 -1.85 -7.55
C GLY A 198 24.77 -3.06 -7.05
N ILE A 199 25.43 -3.93 -6.28
CA ILE A 199 24.81 -5.05 -5.57
C ILE A 199 24.33 -4.62 -4.18
N GLY A 200 23.18 -5.13 -3.73
CA GLY A 200 22.61 -4.63 -2.46
C GLY A 200 22.27 -3.14 -2.52
N LYS A 201 22.64 -2.37 -1.48
CA LYS A 201 22.31 -0.93 -1.33
C LYS A 201 23.45 0.03 -1.76
N GLY A 202 24.45 -0.42 -2.52
CA GLY A 202 25.55 0.42 -3.08
C GLY A 202 26.42 -0.32 -4.12
N VAL A 203 27.31 0.27 -4.92
CA VAL A 203 27.66 1.66 -5.21
C VAL A 203 26.91 2.12 -6.47
N ARG A 204 26.33 3.32 -6.44
CA ARG A 204 25.67 3.92 -7.59
C ARG A 204 26.33 5.24 -7.95
N GLU A 205 26.88 5.29 -9.15
CA GLU A 205 27.56 6.43 -9.73
C GLU A 205 26.57 7.44 -10.31
N ALA A 206 27.07 8.64 -10.63
CA ALA A 206 26.26 9.73 -11.15
C ALA A 206 25.65 9.40 -12.53
N ASP A 207 26.35 8.62 -13.36
CA ASP A 207 25.89 8.17 -14.67
C ASP A 207 24.65 7.29 -14.58
N HIS A 208 24.56 6.43 -13.56
CA HIS A 208 23.38 5.59 -13.29
C HIS A 208 22.16 6.42 -12.89
N VAL A 209 22.34 7.45 -12.07
CA VAL A 209 21.26 8.37 -11.69
C VAL A 209 20.74 9.10 -12.91
N GLU A 210 21.65 9.63 -13.72
CA GLU A 210 21.32 10.36 -14.95
C GLU A 210 20.60 9.45 -15.97
N PHE A 211 21.06 8.21 -16.14
CA PHE A 211 20.42 7.24 -17.01
C PHE A 211 18.97 6.97 -16.59
N VAL A 212 18.71 6.70 -15.32
CA VAL A 212 17.34 6.41 -14.82
C VAL A 212 16.45 7.64 -14.97
N LYS A 213 16.93 8.81 -14.56
CA LYS A 213 16.22 10.09 -14.70
C LYS A 213 15.81 10.35 -16.15
N ASN A 214 16.75 10.24 -17.09
CA ASN A 214 16.49 10.60 -18.49
C ASN A 214 15.64 9.54 -19.20
N THR A 215 15.82 8.26 -18.87
CA THR A 215 15.10 7.14 -19.51
C THR A 215 13.66 7.01 -19.00
N PHE A 216 13.45 7.19 -17.70
CA PHE A 216 12.15 7.00 -17.06
C PHE A 216 11.46 8.32 -16.68
N HIS A 217 12.06 9.46 -17.01
CA HIS A 217 11.53 10.80 -16.76
C HIS A 217 11.18 11.06 -15.29
N GLN A 218 12.00 10.54 -14.38
CA GLN A 218 11.82 10.67 -12.93
C GLN A 218 12.68 11.81 -12.36
N ALA A 219 12.21 12.46 -11.29
CA ALA A 219 12.98 13.47 -10.58
C ALA A 219 14.25 12.87 -9.97
N GLU A 220 15.36 13.60 -10.02
CA GLU A 220 16.67 13.09 -9.58
C GLU A 220 16.69 12.68 -8.11
N GLU A 221 16.01 13.44 -7.26
CA GLU A 221 15.85 13.16 -5.83
C GLU A 221 15.10 11.84 -5.58
N ASP A 222 14.05 11.57 -6.35
CA ASP A 222 13.27 10.34 -6.27
C ASP A 222 14.06 9.13 -6.76
N VAL A 223 14.83 9.30 -7.83
CA VAL A 223 15.77 8.28 -8.30
C VAL A 223 16.76 7.96 -7.18
N LYS A 224 17.42 8.96 -6.61
CA LYS A 224 18.39 8.76 -5.52
C LYS A 224 17.77 8.09 -4.30
N GLU A 225 16.53 8.39 -3.96
CA GLU A 225 15.82 7.73 -2.85
C GLU A 225 15.48 6.27 -3.18
N TRP A 226 14.96 6.00 -4.38
CA TRP A 226 14.73 4.64 -4.87
C TRP A 226 15.99 3.78 -4.82
N MET A 227 17.13 4.37 -5.23
CA MET A 227 18.43 3.71 -5.25
C MET A 227 18.89 3.20 -3.87
N LYS A 228 18.44 3.80 -2.76
CA LYS A 228 18.76 3.35 -1.39
C LYS A 228 17.97 2.10 -0.98
N GLY A 229 16.81 1.87 -1.59
CA GLY A 229 15.87 0.81 -1.22
C GLY A 229 16.01 -0.45 -2.05
N VAL A 230 16.42 -0.34 -3.33
CA VAL A 230 16.48 -1.46 -4.26
C VAL A 230 17.80 -2.22 -4.21
N SER A 231 17.73 -3.55 -4.19
CA SER A 231 18.85 -4.48 -4.25
C SER A 231 18.72 -5.45 -5.41
N TYR A 232 19.86 -5.85 -5.99
CA TYR A 232 19.95 -6.84 -7.07
C TYR A 232 20.63 -8.13 -6.55
N PRO A 233 20.32 -9.30 -7.15
CA PRO A 233 20.98 -10.55 -6.80
C PRO A 233 22.45 -10.54 -7.22
N GLU A 234 23.28 -11.33 -6.52
CA GLU A 234 24.68 -11.52 -6.91
C GLU A 234 24.82 -12.29 -8.23
N LYS A 235 23.90 -13.22 -8.49
CA LYS A 235 23.81 -14.00 -9.74
C LYS A 235 22.38 -14.11 -10.23
N CYS A 236 22.11 -13.63 -11.44
CA CYS A 236 20.82 -13.69 -12.12
C CYS A 236 20.39 -15.12 -12.49
N SER A 237 21.35 -16.06 -12.50
CA SER A 237 21.09 -17.49 -12.75
C SER A 237 20.63 -18.27 -11.50
N GLN A 238 20.58 -17.63 -10.33
CA GLN A 238 20.23 -18.27 -9.07
C GLN A 238 18.92 -17.69 -8.53
N VAL A 239 18.19 -18.52 -7.79
CA VAL A 239 16.99 -18.13 -7.04
C VAL A 239 17.24 -18.42 -5.57
N SER A 240 16.85 -17.52 -4.69
CA SER A 240 16.99 -17.74 -3.25
C SER A 240 16.15 -18.93 -2.80
N LEU A 241 16.79 -19.86 -2.08
CA LEU A 241 16.10 -21.03 -1.52
C LEU A 241 15.03 -20.61 -0.51
N GLU A 242 15.24 -19.49 0.18
CA GLU A 242 14.28 -18.90 1.11
C GLU A 242 13.02 -18.47 0.36
N THR A 243 13.16 -17.72 -0.74
CA THR A 243 12.04 -17.32 -1.61
C THR A 243 11.21 -18.53 -2.05
N VAL A 244 11.88 -19.61 -2.48
CA VAL A 244 11.19 -20.84 -2.89
C VAL A 244 10.41 -21.47 -1.74
N LYS A 245 11.02 -21.55 -0.55
CA LYS A 245 10.41 -22.15 0.65
C LYS A 245 9.25 -21.32 1.20
N GLU A 246 9.31 -20.00 1.10
CA GLU A 246 8.26 -19.11 1.59
C GLU A 246 7.08 -18.99 0.61
N THR A 247 7.34 -19.12 -0.69
CA THR A 247 6.31 -19.00 -1.73
C THR A 247 5.48 -20.28 -1.92
N ILE A 248 6.02 -21.46 -1.61
CA ILE A 248 5.36 -22.78 -1.85
C ILE A 248 4.68 -23.34 -0.58
N LYS A 249 4.42 -22.52 0.45
CA LYS A 249 3.70 -22.98 1.65
C LYS A 249 2.20 -23.12 1.43
#